data_AF-A0A8B8MUC5-F1
#
_entry.id   AF-A0A8B8MUC5-F1
#
_cell.length_a   1.000
_cell.length_b   1.000
_cell.length_c   1.000
_cell.angle_alpha   90.00
_cell.angle_beta   90.00
_cell.angle_gamma   90.00
#
_symmetry.space_group_name_H-M   'P 1'
#
loop_
_entity.id
_entity.type
_entity.pdbx_description
1 polymer ?
#
loop_
_entity_poly.entity_id
_entity_poly.type
_entity_poly.pdbx_seq_one_letter_code
_entity_poly.pdbx_strand_id
1 'polypeptide(L)'
;MKKWYGGVVAASLFMLLVLRYVVLNNPMGQGYLSNPFSSNASNPLEWVRATAPPTIQNPVNRSVVISTETVVSSLFAERNISTKEQQSLLSWHHMRHLIDKAQGLPNGLEAIKQAENAWNSLMFSVEEERLASGNDTTRRRTNEKQCPHFLNMMNATELGNEGVRVRVPCGLTQGSSVTIIGIPNGLLGNFRIDLTGEPLPGEPDPPIILHYNVRLHGDKITEDPVIVQNTWTLAHDWGEEERCPSPSPEKNKKVDELDQCNKMVGNDDNRARSNSSKLSPTRKDGSTSRRYFPFKQGYLSVATLRVGSEGIQMTVDGKHITSFAYRETLEPWLVSEVKISGDLKLISVLASGLPTSEDSDHTTDLESLKSVPLPRERQLDLFIGVFSTANNFKRRMAVRRTWMQYAAVRSGAVAVRFFVGLHKNQIVNEELWNEARTYGDVQLMPFVDYYNLITWKTLAICIFGTKVHVAKYIMKTDDDAFVRVDEVLASLSRINRKSGLLYGLINSDSRPHRSTDSKWYISHEEWPEDSYPPWAHGPGYVVSHDIASAVHKKYQDGRLKMFKLEDVAMGIWIADMKKSGLEVHYENEGRVHNEGCKDGYVVAHYQGPREMLCLWQKLQEAKRATCCGDR
;
A
#
# COMPACT_ATOMS: atom_id res chain seq x y z
N MET A 1 -74.01 -27.20 30.45
CA MET A 1 -72.66 -26.99 31.04
C MET A 1 -72.19 -28.29 31.67
N LYS A 2 -70.90 -28.67 31.54
CA LYS A 2 -70.22 -29.91 32.01
C LYS A 2 -70.07 -31.11 31.03
N LYS A 3 -69.73 -30.91 29.76
CA LYS A 3 -69.13 -32.00 28.93
C LYS A 3 -67.95 -31.59 28.02
N TRP A 4 -67.43 -30.36 28.12
CA TRP A 4 -66.36 -29.89 27.23
C TRP A 4 -65.00 -29.63 27.90
N TYR A 5 -64.90 -29.84 29.22
CA TYR A 5 -63.64 -29.66 29.95
C TYR A 5 -62.73 -30.89 29.94
N GLY A 6 -63.28 -32.11 29.77
CA GLY A 6 -62.48 -33.33 29.79
C GLY A 6 -61.55 -33.47 28.58
N GLY A 7 -62.01 -33.09 27.38
CA GLY A 7 -61.22 -33.20 26.15
C GLY A 7 -60.04 -32.23 26.11
N VAL A 8 -60.22 -31.00 26.59
CA VAL A 8 -59.16 -29.99 26.63
C VAL A 8 -58.08 -30.36 27.66
N VAL A 9 -58.48 -30.89 28.82
CA VAL A 9 -57.52 -31.34 29.84
C VAL A 9 -56.74 -32.57 29.36
N ALA A 10 -57.39 -33.51 28.67
CA ALA A 10 -56.71 -34.67 28.07
C ALA A 10 -55.73 -34.26 26.96
N ALA A 11 -56.10 -33.31 26.10
CA ALA A 11 -55.23 -32.80 25.05
C ALA A 11 -54.03 -32.02 25.61
N SER A 12 -54.23 -31.22 26.66
CA SER A 12 -53.13 -30.53 27.35
C SER A 12 -52.18 -31.49 28.07
N LEU A 13 -52.71 -32.54 28.72
CA LEU A 13 -51.89 -33.57 29.36
C LEU A 13 -51.09 -34.38 28.32
N PHE A 14 -51.68 -34.68 27.17
CA PHE A 14 -50.99 -35.35 26.07
C PHE A 14 -49.88 -34.47 25.48
N MET A 15 -50.15 -33.18 25.24
CA MET A 15 -49.13 -32.24 24.78
C MET A 15 -48.00 -32.06 25.80
N LEU A 16 -48.30 -32.02 27.10
CA LEU A 16 -47.29 -31.96 28.16
C LEU A 16 -46.46 -33.25 28.23
N LEU A 17 -47.06 -34.42 28.03
CA LEU A 17 -46.34 -35.69 27.97
C LEU A 17 -45.44 -35.78 26.73
N VAL A 18 -45.90 -35.30 25.57
CA VAL A 18 -45.07 -35.21 24.36
C VAL A 18 -43.92 -34.21 24.56
N LEU A 19 -44.18 -33.04 25.15
CA LEU A 19 -43.14 -32.06 25.45
C LEU A 19 -42.10 -32.64 26.42
N ARG A 20 -42.56 -33.37 27.44
CA ARG A 20 -41.69 -34.03 28.42
C ARG A 20 -40.88 -35.16 27.79
N TYR A 21 -41.47 -35.94 26.88
CA TYR A 21 -40.77 -36.98 26.13
C TYR A 21 -39.71 -36.41 25.19
N VAL A 22 -40.01 -35.28 24.52
CA VAL A 22 -39.05 -34.56 23.66
C VAL A 22 -37.91 -33.96 24.46
N VAL A 23 -38.17 -33.45 25.67
CA VAL A 23 -37.14 -32.90 26.57
C VAL A 23 -36.29 -33.99 27.25
N LEU A 24 -36.87 -35.17 27.56
CA LEU A 24 -36.11 -36.27 28.16
C LEU A 24 -35.24 -37.04 27.16
N ASN A 25 -35.62 -37.10 25.88
CA ASN A 25 -34.85 -37.80 24.85
C ASN A 25 -33.89 -36.89 24.05
N ASN A 26 -33.89 -35.58 24.29
CA ASN A 26 -32.85 -34.67 23.82
C ASN A 26 -32.20 -33.99 25.03
N PRO A 27 -31.01 -34.43 25.47
CA PRO A 27 -30.26 -33.68 26.46
C PRO A 27 -29.85 -32.35 25.82
N MET A 28 -30.62 -31.30 26.08
CA MET A 28 -30.17 -29.91 25.90
C MET A 28 -28.98 -29.71 26.82
N GLY A 29 -27.79 -29.86 26.24
CA GLY A 29 -26.52 -29.59 26.88
C GLY A 29 -26.55 -28.22 27.55
N GLN A 30 -26.26 -28.25 28.83
CA GLN A 30 -26.27 -27.14 29.77
C GLN A 30 -25.32 -26.05 29.29
N GLY A 31 -25.88 -25.00 28.69
CA GLY A 31 -25.18 -23.77 28.34
C GLY A 31 -24.77 -23.05 29.62
N TYR A 32 -23.52 -23.26 30.04
CA TYR A 32 -22.86 -22.35 30.96
C TYR A 32 -22.58 -21.03 30.24
N LEU A 33 -23.05 -19.94 30.85
CA LEU A 33 -22.72 -18.56 30.52
C LEU A 33 -21.19 -18.41 30.41
N SER A 34 -20.70 -18.21 29.19
CA SER A 34 -19.35 -17.75 28.88
C SER A 34 -19.40 -16.40 28.16
N ASN A 35 -18.51 -15.50 28.57
CA ASN A 35 -18.33 -14.12 28.13
C ASN A 35 -18.52 -13.88 26.61
N PRO A 36 -19.07 -12.73 26.18
CA PRO A 36 -19.21 -12.37 24.77
C PRO A 36 -17.91 -11.80 24.16
N PHE A 37 -16.77 -12.43 24.49
CA PHE A 37 -15.47 -12.15 23.87
C PHE A 37 -14.81 -13.48 23.49
N SER A 38 -15.33 -14.12 22.46
CA SER A 38 -14.53 -15.06 21.67
C SER A 38 -14.69 -14.69 20.20
N SER A 39 -13.81 -13.82 19.73
CA SER A 39 -13.49 -13.80 18.30
C SER A 39 -12.99 -15.19 17.93
N ASN A 40 -13.66 -15.85 16.98
CA ASN A 40 -13.08 -16.96 16.24
C ASN A 40 -11.89 -16.40 15.44
N ALA A 41 -10.76 -16.19 16.11
CA ALA A 41 -9.49 -15.99 15.46
C ALA A 41 -9.11 -17.34 14.86
N SER A 42 -9.08 -17.42 13.53
CA SER A 42 -8.34 -18.45 12.81
C SER A 42 -6.98 -18.64 13.49
N ASN A 43 -6.61 -19.89 13.77
CA ASN A 43 -5.40 -20.21 14.52
C ASN A 43 -4.17 -19.67 13.74
N PRO A 44 -3.49 -18.60 14.19
CA PRO A 44 -2.42 -17.95 13.42
C PRO A 44 -1.19 -18.85 13.22
N LEU A 45 -1.14 -19.99 13.90
CA LEU A 45 0.02 -20.88 13.98
C LEU A 45 0.30 -21.68 12.69
N GLU A 46 -0.66 -21.87 11.77
CA GLU A 46 -0.38 -22.57 10.50
C GLU A 46 0.50 -21.73 9.55
N TRP A 47 0.32 -20.40 9.53
CA TRP A 47 1.14 -19.50 8.71
C TRP A 47 2.60 -19.45 9.18
N VAL A 48 2.81 -19.62 10.48
CA VAL A 48 4.10 -19.59 11.19
C VAL A 48 4.91 -20.88 10.99
N ARG A 49 4.25 -22.00 10.66
CA ARG A 49 4.89 -23.32 10.48
C ARG A 49 4.33 -24.03 9.24
N ALA A 50 4.59 -23.54 8.03
CA ALA A 50 4.47 -24.42 6.85
C ALA A 50 5.87 -24.73 6.31
N THR A 51 6.19 -26.02 6.34
CA THR A 51 7.16 -26.64 5.42
C THR A 51 7.01 -26.07 4.02
N ALA A 52 8.14 -25.97 3.31
CA ALA A 52 8.24 -25.45 1.95
C ALA A 52 7.00 -25.81 1.10
N PRO A 53 6.46 -24.89 0.29
CA PRO A 53 5.41 -25.25 -0.65
C PRO A 53 5.89 -26.45 -1.48
N PRO A 54 4.98 -27.36 -1.92
CA PRO A 54 5.38 -28.40 -2.85
C PRO A 54 6.13 -27.72 -3.98
N THR A 55 7.35 -28.18 -4.24
CA THR A 55 8.12 -27.76 -5.39
C THR A 55 7.23 -28.01 -6.59
N ILE A 56 6.60 -26.96 -7.12
CA ILE A 56 6.12 -27.00 -8.49
C ILE A 56 7.40 -27.22 -9.27
N GLN A 57 7.59 -28.44 -9.77
CA GLN A 57 8.66 -28.74 -10.69
C GLN A 57 8.51 -27.72 -11.80
N ASN A 58 9.43 -26.75 -11.84
CA ASN A 58 9.63 -25.94 -13.02
C ASN A 58 9.68 -26.93 -14.19
N PRO A 59 8.77 -26.83 -15.19
CA PRO A 59 8.92 -27.63 -16.38
C PRO A 59 10.34 -27.37 -16.87
N VAL A 60 11.08 -28.48 -17.01
CA VAL A 60 12.50 -28.54 -17.37
C VAL A 60 12.87 -27.35 -18.23
N ASN A 61 13.88 -26.61 -17.76
CA ASN A 61 14.44 -25.39 -18.34
C ASN A 61 14.90 -25.66 -19.79
N ARG A 62 13.95 -25.70 -20.72
CA ARG A 62 14.20 -25.45 -22.13
C ARG A 62 14.14 -23.94 -22.24
N SER A 63 15.30 -23.32 -22.42
CA SER A 63 15.45 -21.95 -22.88
C SER A 63 14.85 -21.83 -24.28
N VAL A 64 13.53 -21.87 -24.37
CA VAL A 64 12.80 -21.42 -25.54
C VAL A 64 12.83 -19.91 -25.45
N VAL A 65 13.52 -19.27 -26.39
CA VAL A 65 13.41 -17.83 -26.59
C VAL A 65 11.97 -17.58 -27.05
N ILE A 66 11.08 -17.31 -26.10
CA ILE A 66 9.71 -16.90 -26.40
C ILE A 66 9.81 -15.46 -26.89
N SER A 67 9.35 -15.21 -28.13
CA SER A 67 9.32 -13.85 -28.66
C SER A 67 8.45 -12.95 -27.77
N THR A 68 8.86 -11.69 -27.61
CA THR A 68 8.05 -10.68 -26.91
C THR A 68 6.63 -10.60 -27.46
N GLU A 69 6.43 -10.84 -28.76
CA GLU A 69 5.12 -10.95 -29.41
C GLU A 69 4.22 -12.07 -28.85
N THR A 70 4.79 -13.21 -28.46
CA THR A 70 4.02 -14.34 -27.89
C THR A 70 3.50 -14.02 -26.49
N VAL A 71 4.33 -13.35 -25.67
CA VAL A 71 3.98 -12.82 -24.31
C VAL A 71 2.87 -11.77 -24.41
N VAL A 72 2.89 -10.91 -25.45
CA VAL A 72 1.82 -9.93 -25.69
C VAL A 72 0.49 -10.62 -26.00
N SER A 73 0.55 -11.63 -26.88
CA SER A 73 -0.64 -12.30 -27.39
C SER A 73 -1.42 -13.00 -26.29
N SER A 74 -0.75 -13.57 -25.29
CA SER A 74 -1.36 -14.31 -24.17
C SER A 74 -1.94 -13.42 -23.06
N LEU A 75 -1.29 -12.28 -22.74
CA LEU A 75 -1.78 -11.33 -21.73
C LEU A 75 -3.06 -10.63 -22.21
N PHE A 76 -3.09 -10.23 -23.48
CA PHE A 76 -4.25 -9.57 -24.10
C PHE A 76 -5.18 -10.54 -24.84
N ALA A 77 -4.96 -11.86 -24.71
CA ALA A 77 -5.83 -12.87 -25.31
C ALA A 77 -7.26 -12.75 -24.77
N GLU A 78 -8.24 -12.99 -25.63
CA GLU A 78 -9.62 -13.12 -25.21
C GLU A 78 -9.77 -14.36 -24.31
N ARG A 79 -10.36 -14.15 -23.13
CA ARG A 79 -10.62 -15.21 -22.14
C ARG A 79 -12.10 -15.26 -21.82
N ASN A 80 -12.56 -16.43 -21.37
CA ASN A 80 -13.94 -16.63 -20.96
C ASN A 80 -14.20 -16.04 -19.55
N ILE A 81 -14.17 -14.72 -19.47
CA ILE A 81 -14.51 -13.94 -18.28
C ILE A 81 -15.94 -13.40 -18.41
N SER A 82 -16.64 -13.29 -17.28
CA SER A 82 -18.00 -12.75 -17.27
C SER A 82 -17.99 -11.26 -17.65
N THR A 83 -19.12 -10.77 -18.18
CA THR A 83 -19.28 -9.34 -18.50
C THR A 83 -19.03 -8.45 -17.29
N LYS A 84 -19.33 -8.91 -16.07
CA LYS A 84 -19.06 -8.18 -14.83
C LYS A 84 -17.57 -8.06 -14.54
N GLU A 85 -16.80 -9.11 -14.76
CA GLU A 85 -15.34 -9.08 -14.56
C GLU A 85 -14.63 -8.27 -15.64
N GLN A 86 -15.14 -8.30 -16.88
CA GLN A 86 -14.61 -7.50 -17.98
C GLN A 86 -14.69 -5.99 -17.69
N GLN A 87 -15.59 -5.54 -16.81
CA GLN A 87 -15.64 -4.15 -16.35
C GLN A 87 -14.37 -3.70 -15.63
N SER A 88 -13.55 -4.63 -15.12
CA SER A 88 -12.28 -4.31 -14.45
C SER A 88 -11.11 -4.21 -15.41
N LEU A 89 -11.32 -4.49 -16.71
CA LEU A 89 -10.26 -4.59 -17.72
C LEU A 89 -10.49 -3.64 -18.91
N LEU A 90 -11.33 -2.61 -18.75
CA LEU A 90 -11.84 -1.82 -19.88
C LEU A 90 -10.74 -1.05 -20.63
N SER A 91 -9.63 -0.72 -19.96
CA SER A 91 -8.49 -0.06 -20.59
C SER A 91 -7.55 -1.01 -21.34
N TRP A 92 -7.60 -2.33 -21.09
CA TRP A 92 -6.57 -3.28 -21.57
C TRP A 92 -6.42 -3.26 -23.08
N HIS A 93 -7.54 -3.33 -23.80
CA HIS A 93 -7.53 -3.34 -25.26
C HIS A 93 -6.84 -2.10 -25.85
N HIS A 94 -7.04 -0.93 -25.24
CA HIS A 94 -6.44 0.32 -25.65
C HIS A 94 -4.96 0.45 -25.26
N MET A 95 -4.47 -0.44 -24.40
CA MET A 95 -3.10 -0.47 -23.88
C MET A 95 -2.25 -1.59 -24.51
N ARG A 96 -2.75 -2.28 -25.54
CA ARG A 96 -2.01 -3.36 -26.24
C ARG A 96 -0.63 -2.95 -26.77
N HIS A 97 -0.43 -1.66 -27.06
CA HIS A 97 0.83 -1.10 -27.57
C HIS A 97 1.82 -0.71 -26.46
N LEU A 98 1.54 -1.05 -25.20
CA LEU A 98 2.44 -0.75 -24.08
C LEU A 98 3.84 -1.33 -24.31
N ILE A 99 3.93 -2.51 -24.91
CA ILE A 99 5.19 -3.24 -25.11
C ILE A 99 6.05 -2.57 -26.19
N ASP A 100 5.42 -2.13 -27.29
CA ASP A 100 6.06 -1.30 -28.33
C ASP A 100 6.63 0.01 -27.77
N LYS A 101 6.16 0.40 -26.57
CA LYS A 101 6.46 1.65 -25.88
C LYS A 101 7.00 1.46 -24.47
N ALA A 102 7.46 0.24 -24.14
CA ALA A 102 8.13 -0.05 -22.88
C ALA A 102 9.58 0.45 -22.86
N GLN A 103 10.11 0.80 -24.02
CA GLN A 103 11.38 1.52 -24.13
C GLN A 103 11.23 2.93 -23.53
N GLY A 104 12.06 3.24 -22.53
CA GLY A 104 12.09 4.55 -21.87
C GLY A 104 11.55 4.61 -20.45
N LEU A 105 10.95 3.52 -19.93
CA LEU A 105 10.67 3.37 -18.50
C LEU A 105 11.47 2.17 -17.95
N PRO A 106 12.25 2.33 -16.87
CA PRO A 106 13.02 1.22 -16.32
C PRO A 106 12.08 0.07 -15.91
N ASN A 107 12.52 -1.18 -16.07
CA ASN A 107 11.75 -2.39 -15.71
C ASN A 107 10.38 -2.59 -16.41
N GLY A 108 9.99 -1.73 -17.36
CA GLY A 108 8.66 -1.79 -17.99
C GLY A 108 8.35 -3.10 -18.72
N LEU A 109 9.28 -3.60 -19.55
CA LEU A 109 9.08 -4.88 -20.26
C LEU A 109 8.92 -6.05 -19.29
N GLU A 110 9.66 -6.00 -18.19
CA GLU A 110 9.68 -7.06 -17.22
C GLU A 110 8.43 -7.07 -16.34
N ALA A 111 7.94 -5.90 -15.95
CA ALA A 111 6.66 -5.75 -15.26
C ALA A 111 5.49 -6.34 -16.06
N ILE A 112 5.55 -6.25 -17.40
CA ILE A 112 4.55 -6.84 -18.29
C ILE A 112 4.68 -8.37 -18.34
N LYS A 113 5.90 -8.92 -18.44
CA LYS A 113 6.11 -10.38 -18.39
C LYS A 113 5.63 -10.97 -17.06
N GLN A 114 5.94 -10.30 -15.96
CA GLN A 114 5.46 -10.73 -14.64
C GLN A 114 3.93 -10.64 -14.52
N ALA A 115 3.32 -9.62 -15.13
CA ALA A 115 1.87 -9.51 -15.20
C ALA A 115 1.23 -10.65 -15.98
N GLU A 116 1.85 -11.13 -17.07
CA GLU A 116 1.38 -12.33 -17.77
C GLU A 116 1.32 -13.53 -16.83
N ASN A 117 2.39 -13.79 -16.09
CA ASN A 117 2.45 -14.91 -15.14
C ASN A 117 1.43 -14.76 -14.01
N ALA A 118 1.35 -13.56 -13.40
CA ALA A 118 0.40 -13.25 -12.34
C ALA A 118 -1.06 -13.40 -12.81
N TRP A 119 -1.36 -12.93 -14.03
CA TRP A 119 -2.67 -13.03 -14.64
C TRP A 119 -3.04 -14.47 -14.95
N ASN A 120 -2.13 -15.26 -15.51
CA ASN A 120 -2.35 -16.69 -15.76
C ASN A 120 -2.64 -17.45 -14.47
N SER A 121 -1.86 -17.22 -13.41
CA SER A 121 -2.07 -17.87 -12.12
C SER A 121 -3.42 -17.49 -11.51
N LEU A 122 -3.79 -16.21 -11.57
CA LEU A 122 -5.09 -15.73 -11.10
C LEU A 122 -6.25 -16.36 -11.88
N MET A 123 -6.17 -16.38 -13.22
CA MET A 123 -7.22 -16.97 -14.04
C MET A 123 -7.39 -18.47 -13.76
N PHE A 124 -6.28 -19.19 -13.55
CA PHE A 124 -6.33 -20.60 -13.15
C PHE A 124 -7.05 -20.80 -11.81
N SER A 125 -6.68 -20.01 -10.79
CA SER A 125 -7.34 -20.04 -9.48
C SER A 125 -8.84 -19.72 -9.56
N VAL A 126 -9.22 -18.72 -10.37
CA VAL A 126 -10.62 -18.35 -10.61
C VAL A 126 -11.40 -19.47 -11.31
N GLU A 127 -10.79 -20.18 -12.26
CA GLU A 127 -11.42 -21.33 -12.92
C GLU A 127 -11.62 -22.50 -11.95
N GLU A 128 -10.62 -22.80 -11.11
CA GLU A 128 -10.75 -23.80 -10.04
C GLU A 128 -11.87 -23.44 -9.05
N GLU A 129 -11.96 -22.17 -8.63
CA GLU A 129 -13.02 -21.68 -7.74
C GLU A 129 -14.41 -21.88 -8.37
N ARG A 130 -14.58 -21.53 -9.65
CA ARG A 130 -15.84 -21.69 -10.38
C ARG A 130 -16.26 -23.16 -10.45
N LEU A 131 -15.33 -24.07 -10.74
CA LEU A 131 -15.57 -25.51 -10.80
C LEU A 131 -15.89 -26.09 -9.42
N ALA A 132 -15.24 -25.59 -8.36
CA ALA A 132 -15.46 -26.02 -6.98
C ALA A 132 -16.82 -25.56 -6.41
N SER A 133 -17.39 -24.45 -6.91
CA SER A 133 -18.71 -23.95 -6.48
C SER A 133 -19.88 -24.90 -6.80
N GLY A 134 -19.65 -25.95 -7.61
CA GLY A 134 -20.60 -27.02 -7.89
C GLY A 134 -20.70 -28.11 -6.81
N ASN A 135 -19.75 -28.20 -5.86
CA ASN A 135 -19.73 -29.21 -4.80
C ASN A 135 -19.71 -28.54 -3.40
N ASP A 136 -20.73 -28.80 -2.59
CA ASP A 136 -21.02 -28.12 -1.30
C ASP A 136 -19.99 -28.45 -0.18
N THR A 137 -19.05 -29.37 -0.39
CA THR A 137 -18.05 -29.78 0.61
C THR A 137 -16.78 -28.91 0.63
N THR A 138 -16.54 -28.08 -0.40
CA THR A 138 -15.36 -27.21 -0.52
C THR A 138 -15.53 -25.82 0.12
N ARG A 139 -16.74 -25.48 0.60
CA ARG A 139 -17.06 -24.23 1.32
C ARG A 139 -16.21 -23.95 2.56
N ARG A 140 -15.48 -24.95 3.07
CA ARG A 140 -14.59 -24.78 4.23
C ARG A 140 -13.22 -24.17 3.89
N ARG A 141 -12.74 -24.24 2.64
CA ARG A 141 -11.45 -23.62 2.24
C ARG A 141 -11.56 -22.14 1.85
N THR A 142 -12.75 -21.67 1.50
CA THR A 142 -12.98 -20.29 1.01
C THR A 142 -13.20 -19.25 2.12
N ASN A 143 -13.24 -19.65 3.39
CA ASN A 143 -13.52 -18.74 4.52
C ASN A 143 -12.30 -18.40 5.39
N GLU A 144 -11.10 -18.89 5.05
CA GLU A 144 -9.88 -18.45 5.73
C GLU A 144 -9.31 -17.23 4.99
N LYS A 145 -9.37 -16.05 5.62
CA LYS A 145 -8.75 -14.82 5.11
C LYS A 145 -7.28 -15.11 4.80
N GLN A 146 -6.91 -15.06 3.53
CA GLN A 146 -5.54 -15.35 3.10
C GLN A 146 -4.57 -14.21 3.48
N CYS A 147 -5.10 -12.99 3.67
CA CYS A 147 -4.38 -11.83 4.21
C CYS A 147 -4.81 -11.52 5.66
N PRO A 148 -4.05 -11.97 6.69
CA PRO A 148 -4.37 -11.68 8.08
C PRO A 148 -4.04 -10.22 8.43
N HIS A 149 -4.93 -9.53 9.16
CA HIS A 149 -4.68 -8.19 9.70
C HIS A 149 -3.51 -8.17 10.71
N PHE A 150 -3.29 -9.31 11.37
CA PHE A 150 -2.42 -9.45 12.52
C PHE A 150 -1.78 -10.84 12.53
N LEU A 151 -0.49 -10.89 12.84
CA LEU A 151 0.28 -12.11 13.03
C LEU A 151 0.94 -12.07 14.40
N ASN A 152 0.93 -13.19 15.11
CA ASN A 152 1.57 -13.31 16.41
C ASN A 152 2.29 -14.66 16.50
N MET A 153 3.59 -14.58 16.78
CA MET A 153 4.44 -15.73 17.05
C MET A 153 4.95 -15.62 18.49
N MET A 154 4.50 -16.52 19.36
CA MET A 154 4.99 -16.66 20.73
C MET A 154 6.02 -17.80 20.83
N ASN A 155 6.94 -17.73 21.80
CA ASN A 155 7.92 -18.78 22.11
C ASN A 155 8.83 -19.17 20.93
N ALA A 156 9.41 -18.17 20.27
CA ALA A 156 10.24 -18.38 19.08
C ALA A 156 11.63 -18.99 19.38
N THR A 157 11.92 -19.36 20.63
CA THR A 157 13.24 -19.83 21.09
C THR A 157 13.51 -21.32 20.76
N GLU A 158 12.57 -22.04 20.16
CA GLU A 158 12.71 -23.47 19.80
C GLU A 158 13.26 -23.74 18.38
N LEU A 159 13.53 -22.71 17.57
CA LEU A 159 14.13 -22.89 16.24
C LEU A 159 15.65 -22.67 16.33
N GLY A 160 16.41 -23.70 15.93
CA GLY A 160 17.89 -23.76 16.02
C GLY A 160 18.64 -22.67 15.23
N ASN A 161 19.96 -22.87 15.10
CA ASN A 161 20.97 -21.89 14.65
C ASN A 161 20.72 -21.11 13.31
N GLU A 162 19.65 -21.37 12.57
CA GLU A 162 19.33 -20.69 11.31
C GLU A 162 18.50 -19.39 11.44
N GLY A 163 18.12 -19.02 12.66
CA GLY A 163 17.28 -17.84 12.93
C GLY A 163 15.78 -18.08 12.72
N VAL A 164 14.97 -17.08 13.07
CA VAL A 164 13.50 -17.14 13.03
C VAL A 164 12.99 -16.43 11.79
N ARG A 165 12.04 -17.06 11.10
CA ARG A 165 11.40 -16.55 9.88
C ARG A 165 9.90 -16.40 10.12
N VAL A 166 9.37 -15.21 9.87
CA VAL A 166 7.93 -14.90 9.97
C VAL A 166 7.44 -14.49 8.60
N ARG A 167 6.57 -15.30 7.98
CA ARG A 167 5.95 -14.96 6.69
C ARG A 167 4.91 -13.86 6.85
N VAL A 168 4.91 -12.93 5.90
CA VAL A 168 3.97 -11.82 5.79
C VAL A 168 3.31 -11.91 4.40
N PRO A 169 2.22 -12.69 4.26
CA PRO A 169 1.76 -13.17 2.95
C PRO A 169 1.26 -12.07 2.00
N CYS A 170 0.92 -10.88 2.52
CA CYS A 170 0.35 -9.79 1.73
C CYS A 170 1.20 -8.50 1.80
N GLY A 171 2.42 -8.62 2.34
CA GLY A 171 3.36 -7.54 2.54
C GLY A 171 2.99 -6.54 3.60
N LEU A 172 3.70 -5.41 3.60
CA LEU A 172 3.49 -4.30 4.53
C LEU A 172 2.94 -3.09 3.77
N THR A 173 2.14 -2.28 4.48
CA THR A 173 1.58 -1.02 3.96
C THR A 173 1.82 0.10 4.96
N GLN A 174 1.59 1.37 4.59
CA GLN A 174 1.72 2.47 5.54
C GLN A 174 0.87 2.21 6.80
N GLY A 175 1.48 2.35 7.98
CA GLY A 175 0.87 2.05 9.27
C GLY A 175 1.02 0.59 9.73
N SER A 176 1.47 -0.32 8.86
CA SER A 176 1.89 -1.66 9.30
C SER A 176 3.08 -1.55 10.25
N SER A 177 3.15 -2.45 11.22
CA SER A 177 4.25 -2.50 12.18
C SER A 177 4.64 -3.92 12.52
N VAL A 178 5.95 -4.17 12.63
CA VAL A 178 6.53 -5.42 13.10
C VAL A 178 7.25 -5.14 14.42
N THR A 179 6.76 -5.72 15.51
CA THR A 179 7.33 -5.62 16.85
C THR A 179 8.03 -6.91 17.23
N ILE A 180 9.32 -6.80 17.56
CA ILE A 180 10.20 -7.86 18.01
C ILE A 180 10.45 -7.65 19.50
N ILE A 181 10.11 -8.66 20.30
CA ILE A 181 10.39 -8.67 21.75
C ILE A 181 11.46 -9.72 22.00
N GLY A 182 12.61 -9.29 22.49
CA GLY A 182 13.75 -10.18 22.69
C GLY A 182 14.78 -9.63 23.68
N ILE A 183 15.72 -10.49 24.05
CA ILE A 183 16.83 -10.16 24.93
C ILE A 183 18.13 -10.42 24.16
N PRO A 184 18.92 -9.40 23.79
CA PRO A 184 20.23 -9.62 23.19
C PRO A 184 21.09 -10.45 24.16
N ASN A 185 21.47 -11.65 23.77
CA ASN A 185 22.21 -12.61 24.60
C ASN A 185 23.53 -12.98 23.91
N GLY A 186 24.14 -14.14 24.17
CA GLY A 186 25.38 -14.54 23.48
C GLY A 186 26.63 -13.73 23.87
N LEU A 187 27.77 -14.05 23.25
CA LEU A 187 29.08 -13.48 23.59
C LEU A 187 29.23 -12.05 23.05
N LEU A 188 28.68 -11.78 21.86
CA LEU A 188 28.76 -10.48 21.21
C LEU A 188 27.43 -9.72 21.28
N GLY A 189 26.30 -10.41 21.45
CA GLY A 189 24.98 -9.77 21.49
C GLY A 189 24.57 -9.06 20.20
N ASN A 190 25.26 -9.38 19.10
CA ASN A 190 24.98 -8.83 17.79
C ASN A 190 23.83 -9.62 17.15
N PHE A 191 22.85 -8.91 16.61
CA PHE A 191 21.72 -9.53 15.92
C PHE A 191 21.28 -8.67 14.74
N ARG A 192 20.54 -9.28 13.82
CA ARG A 192 19.97 -8.59 12.66
C ARG A 192 18.52 -8.96 12.42
N ILE A 193 17.80 -8.00 11.84
CA ILE A 193 16.43 -8.12 11.38
C ILE A 193 16.44 -7.77 9.90
N ASP A 194 16.08 -8.73 9.05
CA ASP A 194 16.00 -8.54 7.60
C ASP A 194 14.51 -8.58 7.19
N LEU A 195 14.05 -7.53 6.50
CA LEU A 195 12.80 -7.55 5.76
C LEU A 195 13.12 -7.97 4.33
N THR A 196 12.76 -9.20 3.97
CA THR A 196 13.07 -9.80 2.67
C THR A 196 11.84 -9.83 1.77
N GLY A 197 12.05 -9.61 0.48
CA GLY A 197 10.99 -9.56 -0.51
C GLY A 197 10.75 -10.87 -1.24
N GLU A 198 9.89 -10.85 -2.24
CA GLU A 198 9.85 -11.89 -3.27
C GLU A 198 10.95 -11.66 -4.31
N PRO A 199 11.54 -12.73 -4.89
CA PRO A 199 12.56 -12.63 -5.93
C PRO A 199 12.20 -11.62 -7.04
N LEU A 200 13.18 -10.77 -7.39
CA LEU A 200 13.04 -9.83 -8.49
C LEU A 200 13.31 -10.54 -9.83
N PRO A 201 12.82 -10.01 -10.96
CA PRO A 201 13.16 -10.54 -12.27
C PRO A 201 14.65 -10.74 -12.51
N GLY A 202 15.03 -11.94 -12.95
CA GLY A 202 16.43 -12.26 -13.21
C GLY A 202 17.29 -12.39 -11.95
N GLU A 203 16.70 -12.27 -10.76
CA GLU A 203 17.37 -12.41 -9.48
C GLU A 203 16.82 -13.64 -8.73
N PRO A 204 17.54 -14.79 -8.67
CA PRO A 204 17.07 -15.97 -7.94
C PRO A 204 16.98 -15.74 -6.43
N ASP A 205 17.79 -14.82 -5.90
CA ASP A 205 17.79 -14.47 -4.48
C ASP A 205 16.81 -13.32 -4.21
N PRO A 206 16.00 -13.41 -3.14
CA PRO A 206 15.07 -12.34 -2.78
C PRO A 206 15.81 -11.06 -2.37
N PRO A 207 15.30 -9.88 -2.74
CA PRO A 207 15.89 -8.62 -2.30
C PRO A 207 15.72 -8.43 -0.79
N ILE A 208 16.61 -7.66 -0.19
CA ILE A 208 16.51 -7.22 1.20
C ILE A 208 16.04 -5.75 1.19
N ILE A 209 14.77 -5.54 1.52
CA ILE A 209 14.12 -4.22 1.59
C ILE A 209 14.70 -3.40 2.74
N LEU A 210 15.01 -4.07 3.87
CA LEU A 210 15.71 -3.46 5.00
C LEU A 210 16.56 -4.53 5.69
N HIS A 211 17.86 -4.29 5.74
CA HIS A 211 18.81 -4.99 6.60
C HIS A 211 19.05 -4.11 7.83
N TYR A 212 18.60 -4.53 9.01
CA TYR A 212 18.81 -3.80 10.26
C TYR A 212 19.74 -4.59 11.17
N ASN A 213 20.97 -4.13 11.33
CA ASN A 213 22.05 -4.88 11.98
C ASN A 213 22.57 -4.16 13.23
N VAL A 214 22.36 -4.77 14.39
CA VAL A 214 22.77 -4.24 15.69
C VAL A 214 24.09 -4.87 16.11
N ARG A 215 25.09 -4.02 16.38
CA ARG A 215 26.41 -4.44 16.84
C ARG A 215 26.70 -3.83 18.21
N LEU A 216 26.59 -4.61 19.28
CA LEU A 216 26.69 -4.11 20.66
C LEU A 216 28.13 -3.78 21.12
N HIS A 217 29.13 -4.42 20.53
CA HIS A 217 30.55 -4.13 20.81
C HIS A 217 31.22 -3.35 19.69
N GLY A 218 30.43 -2.76 18.80
CA GLY A 218 30.93 -2.05 17.63
C GLY A 218 31.56 -2.94 16.57
N ASP A 219 32.22 -2.29 15.63
CA ASP A 219 32.98 -2.92 14.54
C ASP A 219 34.34 -2.23 14.38
N LYS A 220 35.14 -2.67 13.41
CA LYS A 220 36.47 -2.09 13.15
C LYS A 220 36.47 -0.61 12.74
N ILE A 221 35.30 -0.05 12.42
CA ILE A 221 35.15 1.33 11.95
C ILE A 221 34.71 2.23 13.09
N THR A 222 33.69 1.78 13.84
CA THR A 222 33.03 2.61 14.85
C THR A 222 33.62 2.38 16.24
N GLU A 223 34.15 1.17 16.52
CA GLU A 223 34.66 0.68 17.82
C GLU A 223 33.64 0.67 18.98
N ASP A 224 32.65 1.55 18.93
CA ASP A 224 31.51 1.71 19.80
C ASP A 224 30.25 1.01 19.23
N PRO A 225 29.23 0.74 20.07
CA PRO A 225 27.97 0.16 19.62
C PRO A 225 27.35 0.92 18.43
N VAL A 226 26.93 0.18 17.39
CA VAL A 226 26.42 0.77 16.13
C VAL A 226 25.25 -0.03 15.58
N ILE A 227 24.29 0.69 15.00
CA ILE A 227 23.24 0.16 14.14
C ILE A 227 23.64 0.46 12.69
N VAL A 228 23.65 -0.57 11.86
CA VAL A 228 23.87 -0.45 10.42
C VAL A 228 22.59 -0.82 9.68
N GLN A 229 22.11 0.08 8.84
CA GLN A 229 20.95 -0.11 7.98
C GLN A 229 21.38 -0.12 6.52
N ASN A 230 20.86 -1.04 5.72
CA ASN A 230 21.15 -1.11 4.29
C ASN A 230 20.03 -1.85 3.54
N THR A 231 20.15 -1.90 2.22
CA THR A 231 19.35 -2.75 1.32
C THR A 231 20.27 -3.58 0.45
N TRP A 232 19.73 -4.65 -0.13
CA TRP A 232 20.45 -5.48 -1.07
C TRP A 232 19.54 -5.93 -2.21
N THR A 233 20.04 -5.86 -3.45
CA THR A 233 19.45 -6.52 -4.62
C THR A 233 20.57 -7.21 -5.41
N LEU A 234 20.25 -8.17 -6.26
CA LEU A 234 21.29 -8.80 -7.06
C LEU A 234 21.88 -7.83 -8.10
N ALA A 235 21.05 -6.96 -8.68
CA ALA A 235 21.49 -5.99 -9.69
C ALA A 235 22.48 -4.93 -9.17
N HIS A 236 22.35 -4.53 -7.90
CA HIS A 236 23.12 -3.42 -7.32
C HIS A 236 24.00 -3.81 -6.14
N ASP A 237 23.98 -5.08 -5.74
CA ASP A 237 24.60 -5.59 -4.50
C ASP A 237 24.12 -4.77 -3.27
N TRP A 238 24.92 -4.73 -2.20
CA TRP A 238 24.67 -3.88 -1.05
C TRP A 238 24.77 -2.40 -1.43
N GLY A 239 23.75 -1.62 -1.07
CA GLY A 239 23.78 -0.17 -1.24
C GLY A 239 24.68 0.53 -0.22
N GLU A 240 24.59 1.86 -0.12
CA GLU A 240 25.34 2.62 0.89
C GLU A 240 24.86 2.30 2.32
N GLU A 241 25.79 2.14 3.25
CA GLU A 241 25.45 1.85 4.64
C GLU A 241 25.03 3.13 5.40
N GLU A 242 23.87 3.07 6.05
CA GLU A 242 23.44 4.10 6.99
C GLU A 242 23.76 3.66 8.42
N ARG A 243 24.54 4.48 9.14
CA ARG A 243 25.10 4.13 10.45
C ARG A 243 24.56 5.06 11.53
N CYS A 244 24.06 4.48 12.63
CA CYS A 244 23.65 5.22 13.82
C CYS A 244 24.40 4.69 15.06
N PRO A 245 25.15 5.52 15.81
CA PRO A 245 25.30 6.98 15.66
C PRO A 245 25.93 7.41 14.32
N SER A 246 25.48 8.54 13.78
CA SER A 246 25.96 9.07 12.49
C SER A 246 27.39 9.60 12.61
N PRO A 247 28.32 9.22 11.70
CA PRO A 247 29.66 9.80 11.66
C PRO A 247 29.67 11.31 11.39
N SER A 248 28.62 11.82 10.74
CA SER A 248 28.43 13.24 10.44
C SER A 248 27.04 13.71 10.87
N PRO A 249 26.81 13.97 12.17
CA PRO A 249 25.49 14.31 12.71
C PRO A 249 24.85 15.55 12.07
N GLU A 250 25.68 16.50 11.62
CA GLU A 250 25.22 17.74 10.96
C GLU A 250 24.57 17.50 9.59
N LYS A 251 24.77 16.32 9.00
CA LYS A 251 24.18 15.92 7.71
C LYS A 251 22.98 14.98 7.85
N ASN A 252 22.49 14.74 9.07
CA ASN A 252 21.35 13.86 9.27
C ASN A 252 20.13 14.37 8.50
N LYS A 253 19.64 13.55 7.57
CA LYS A 253 18.42 13.82 6.84
C LYS A 253 17.21 13.50 7.73
N LYS A 254 16.04 13.98 7.31
CA LYS A 254 14.76 13.55 7.87
C LYS A 254 14.07 12.60 6.91
N VAL A 255 13.27 11.69 7.47
CA VAL A 255 12.38 10.79 6.75
C VAL A 255 11.06 10.76 7.53
N ASP A 256 9.94 11.10 6.89
CA ASP A 256 8.65 11.28 7.59
C ASP A 256 8.76 12.26 8.78
N GLU A 257 9.43 13.40 8.58
CA GLU A 257 9.72 14.42 9.60
C GLU A 257 10.56 13.99 10.81
N LEU A 258 11.01 12.74 10.86
CA LEU A 258 11.85 12.16 11.90
C LEU A 258 13.32 12.12 11.49
N ASP A 259 14.22 12.32 12.45
CA ASP A 259 15.66 12.26 12.21
C ASP A 259 16.07 10.83 11.81
N GLN A 260 16.90 10.72 10.76
CA GLN A 260 17.48 9.46 10.27
C GLN A 260 18.20 8.67 11.38
N CYS A 261 18.95 9.37 12.24
CA CYS A 261 19.46 8.85 13.50
C CYS A 261 19.04 9.79 14.63
N ASN A 262 18.37 9.24 15.65
CA ASN A 262 18.00 10.03 16.82
C ASN A 262 19.27 10.54 17.55
N LYS A 263 19.26 11.81 17.95
CA LYS A 263 20.37 12.47 18.68
C LYS A 263 20.79 11.74 19.96
N MET A 264 19.86 11.04 20.62
CA MET A 264 20.14 10.24 21.82
C MET A 264 20.88 8.92 21.49
N VAL A 265 20.82 8.41 20.26
CA VAL A 265 21.66 7.28 19.82
C VAL A 265 23.05 7.84 19.56
N GLY A 266 23.77 8.13 20.65
CA GLY A 266 24.96 8.99 20.64
C GLY A 266 25.12 9.85 21.90
N ASN A 267 25.94 10.91 21.80
CA ASN A 267 26.36 11.75 22.94
C ASN A 267 25.17 12.53 23.54
N ASP A 268 25.06 12.53 24.88
CA ASP A 268 23.91 13.05 25.61
C ASP A 268 24.00 14.58 25.77
N ASP A 269 23.30 15.35 24.92
CA ASP A 269 23.15 16.81 25.11
C ASP A 269 22.08 17.08 26.18
N ASN A 270 22.52 17.09 27.44
CA ASN A 270 21.73 17.51 28.59
C ASN A 270 21.21 18.95 28.43
N ARG A 271 19.91 19.12 28.13
CA ARG A 271 19.16 20.34 28.47
C ARG A 271 17.78 20.02 29.03
N ALA A 272 17.73 19.86 30.35
CA ALA A 272 16.60 20.30 31.15
C ALA A 272 17.10 20.77 32.53
N ARG A 273 17.23 22.09 32.69
CA ARG A 273 17.52 22.75 33.97
C ARG A 273 16.36 22.50 34.93
N SER A 274 16.64 21.95 36.11
CA SER A 274 15.88 22.28 37.32
C SER A 274 16.85 22.68 38.43
N ASN A 275 16.65 23.89 38.94
CA ASN A 275 17.44 24.48 40.01
C ASN A 275 17.12 23.78 41.33
N SER A 276 18.11 23.17 41.96
CA SER A 276 18.15 23.05 43.42
C SER A 276 19.60 22.94 43.91
N SER A 277 19.79 23.34 45.15
CA SER A 277 20.96 24.00 45.72
C SER A 277 22.13 23.11 46.13
N LYS A 278 23.34 23.66 45.91
CA LYS A 278 24.61 23.57 46.68
C LYS A 278 24.82 22.36 47.61
N LEU A 279 25.81 21.53 47.24
CA LEU A 279 26.82 20.98 48.16
C LEU A 279 28.13 20.66 47.41
N SER A 280 29.24 20.88 48.11
CA SER A 280 30.64 21.03 47.67
C SER A 280 31.32 19.74 47.15
N PRO A 281 32.47 19.86 46.44
CA PRO A 281 32.94 18.83 45.51
C PRO A 281 33.95 17.86 46.16
N THR A 282 33.71 16.57 45.99
CA THR A 282 34.75 15.53 46.22
C THR A 282 34.90 14.66 44.98
N ARG A 283 36.14 14.63 44.49
CA ARG A 283 36.73 13.72 43.49
C ARG A 283 36.07 13.76 42.09
N LYS A 284 36.77 14.43 41.17
CA LYS A 284 36.67 14.21 39.73
C LYS A 284 37.01 12.75 39.44
N ASP A 285 35.99 11.92 39.38
CA ASP A 285 36.03 10.72 38.54
C ASP A 285 35.64 11.17 37.13
N GLY A 286 36.37 10.70 36.12
CA GLY A 286 36.20 11.10 34.74
C GLY A 286 34.86 10.58 34.20
N SER A 287 33.78 11.35 34.38
CA SER A 287 32.48 11.06 33.80
C SER A 287 32.54 11.25 32.28
N THR A 288 32.98 10.22 31.57
CA THR A 288 32.68 10.05 30.15
C THR A 288 31.16 10.11 30.00
N SER A 289 30.69 11.05 29.17
CA SER A 289 29.28 11.13 28.77
C SER A 289 28.75 9.74 28.45
N ARG A 290 27.73 9.27 29.18
CA ARG A 290 27.10 7.98 28.93
C ARG A 290 26.36 8.08 27.59
N ARG A 291 27.00 7.61 26.52
CA ARG A 291 26.38 7.45 25.20
C ARG A 291 25.19 6.49 25.34
N TYR A 292 23.99 6.93 25.02
CA TYR A 292 22.82 6.05 25.04
C TYR A 292 22.81 5.19 23.77
N PHE A 293 22.65 3.89 23.95
CA PHE A 293 22.42 2.93 22.88
C PHE A 293 21.17 2.12 23.24
N PRO A 294 20.24 1.92 22.28
CA PRO A 294 18.90 1.40 22.59
C PRO A 294 18.88 -0.07 23.00
N PHE A 295 19.90 -0.83 22.65
CA PHE A 295 20.00 -2.26 22.97
C PHE A 295 21.09 -2.51 24.02
N LYS A 296 20.80 -3.37 25.00
CA LYS A 296 21.75 -3.73 26.06
C LYS A 296 21.77 -5.23 26.25
N GLN A 297 22.96 -5.80 26.31
CA GLN A 297 23.15 -7.25 26.51
C GLN A 297 22.50 -7.69 27.83
N GLY A 298 21.69 -8.75 27.77
CA GLY A 298 20.96 -9.31 28.91
C GLY A 298 19.69 -8.57 29.32
N TYR A 299 19.34 -7.46 28.67
CA TYR A 299 18.11 -6.70 28.96
C TYR A 299 17.06 -6.95 27.88
N LEU A 300 15.80 -6.98 28.31
CA LEU A 300 14.65 -7.04 27.41
C LEU A 300 14.56 -5.74 26.59
N SER A 301 14.31 -5.88 25.29
CA SER A 301 13.97 -4.76 24.42
C SER A 301 12.69 -5.05 23.65
N VAL A 302 11.89 -4.00 23.45
CA VAL A 302 10.73 -4.01 22.56
C VAL A 302 11.06 -3.13 21.36
N ALA A 303 11.45 -3.76 20.25
CA ALA A 303 11.83 -3.09 19.02
C ALA A 303 10.69 -3.13 18.00
N THR A 304 10.21 -1.98 17.53
CA THR A 304 9.12 -1.89 16.57
C THR A 304 9.57 -1.16 15.31
N LEU A 305 9.55 -1.87 14.18
CA LEU A 305 9.63 -1.31 12.84
C LEU A 305 8.23 -0.88 12.40
N ARG A 306 8.05 0.40 12.06
CA ARG A 306 6.79 0.96 11.56
C ARG A 306 6.96 1.53 10.17
N VAL A 307 6.08 1.15 9.26
CA VAL A 307 6.08 1.61 7.86
C VAL A 307 5.41 2.97 7.78
N GLY A 308 6.17 3.99 7.38
CA GLY A 308 5.71 5.37 7.15
C GLY A 308 5.44 5.66 5.67
N SER A 309 5.28 6.94 5.33
CA SER A 309 5.02 7.39 3.95
C SER A 309 6.29 7.42 3.10
N GLU A 310 7.43 7.73 3.73
CA GLU A 310 8.72 7.90 3.07
C GLU A 310 9.78 6.89 3.52
N GLY A 311 9.56 6.19 4.64
CA GLY A 311 10.48 5.17 5.10
C GLY A 311 9.98 4.28 6.23
N ILE A 312 10.90 3.52 6.81
CA ILE A 312 10.66 2.56 7.90
C ILE A 312 11.33 3.06 9.16
N GLN A 313 10.52 3.21 10.21
CA GLN A 313 10.92 3.87 11.46
C GLN A 313 11.11 2.83 12.56
N MET A 314 12.28 2.81 13.18
CA MET A 314 12.57 1.95 14.32
C MET A 314 12.33 2.70 15.62
N THR A 315 11.50 2.11 16.48
CA THR A 315 11.38 2.52 17.89
C THR A 315 11.86 1.39 18.79
N VAL A 316 12.51 1.73 19.90
CA VAL A 316 12.89 0.78 20.94
C VAL A 316 12.38 1.29 22.27
N ASP A 317 11.61 0.47 22.98
CA ASP A 317 10.94 0.81 24.25
C ASP A 317 10.15 2.13 24.17
N GLY A 318 9.46 2.33 23.04
CA GLY A 318 8.62 3.50 22.77
C GLY A 318 9.38 4.76 22.34
N LYS A 319 10.70 4.72 22.18
CA LYS A 319 11.51 5.85 21.72
C LYS A 319 11.96 5.66 20.29
N HIS A 320 11.83 6.70 19.46
CA HIS A 320 12.37 6.71 18.09
C HIS A 320 13.89 6.56 18.08
N ILE A 321 14.43 5.68 17.25
CA ILE A 321 15.87 5.36 17.18
C ILE A 321 16.45 5.72 15.82
N THR A 322 15.88 5.17 14.75
CA THR A 322 16.34 5.41 13.37
C THR A 322 15.16 5.54 12.42
N SER A 323 15.39 6.28 11.34
CA SER A 323 14.50 6.32 10.18
C SER A 323 15.25 5.94 8.93
N PHE A 324 14.75 4.96 8.19
CA PHE A 324 15.37 4.48 6.95
C PHE A 324 14.47 4.81 5.76
N ALA A 325 14.94 5.66 4.84
CA ALA A 325 14.17 6.04 3.65
C ALA A 325 14.00 4.83 2.70
N TYR A 326 12.87 4.75 2.01
CA TYR A 326 12.71 3.77 0.94
C TYR A 326 13.75 4.01 -0.17
N ARG A 327 14.27 2.93 -0.73
CA ARG A 327 15.14 2.96 -1.91
C ARG A 327 14.38 2.53 -3.15
N GLU A 328 14.85 2.95 -4.32
CA GLU A 328 14.22 2.68 -5.61
C GLU A 328 13.96 1.17 -5.77
N THR A 329 12.75 0.79 -6.21
CA THR A 329 12.27 -0.61 -6.39
C THR A 329 12.20 -1.50 -5.14
N LEU A 330 12.39 -0.94 -3.95
CA LEU A 330 12.34 -1.67 -2.68
C LEU A 330 11.23 -1.15 -1.79
N GLU A 331 10.00 -1.30 -2.29
CA GLU A 331 8.83 -0.82 -1.60
C GLU A 331 8.37 -1.79 -0.50
N PRO A 332 7.76 -1.30 0.59
CA PRO A 332 7.41 -2.12 1.76
C PRO A 332 6.36 -3.21 1.46
N TRP A 333 5.58 -3.05 0.39
CA TRP A 333 4.61 -4.06 -0.04
C TRP A 333 5.25 -5.31 -0.64
N LEU A 334 6.53 -5.23 -1.04
CA LEU A 334 7.26 -6.40 -1.56
C LEU A 334 7.71 -7.35 -0.46
N VAL A 335 7.70 -6.93 0.81
CA VAL A 335 8.12 -7.75 1.95
C VAL A 335 7.26 -9.01 2.02
N SER A 336 7.89 -10.18 2.02
CA SER A 336 7.21 -11.47 2.12
C SER A 336 7.59 -12.22 3.40
N GLU A 337 8.72 -11.86 4.00
CA GLU A 337 9.25 -12.51 5.19
C GLU A 337 10.04 -11.51 6.07
N VAL A 338 9.94 -11.70 7.39
CA VAL A 338 10.80 -11.08 8.39
C VAL A 338 11.73 -12.14 8.94
N LYS A 339 13.04 -11.96 8.73
CA LYS A 339 14.08 -12.88 9.19
C LYS A 339 14.88 -12.26 10.33
N ILE A 340 14.95 -12.96 11.46
CA ILE A 340 15.67 -12.52 12.65
C ILE A 340 16.77 -13.53 12.95
N SER A 341 18.02 -13.06 13.06
CA SER A 341 19.17 -13.94 13.29
C SER A 341 20.25 -13.30 14.14
N GLY A 342 21.15 -14.11 14.70
CA GLY A 342 22.22 -13.68 15.59
C GLY A 342 21.91 -13.92 17.07
N ASP A 343 22.63 -13.22 17.93
CA ASP A 343 22.64 -13.39 19.39
C ASP A 343 21.45 -12.67 20.06
N LEU A 344 20.22 -13.06 19.68
CA LEU A 344 18.98 -12.53 20.26
C LEU A 344 18.10 -13.67 20.78
N LYS A 345 17.89 -13.73 22.10
CA LYS A 345 16.87 -14.59 22.69
C LYS A 345 15.49 -14.01 22.37
N LEU A 346 14.89 -14.51 21.31
CA LEU A 346 13.58 -14.06 20.84
C LEU A 346 12.45 -14.62 21.72
N ILE A 347 11.57 -13.74 22.19
CA ILE A 347 10.41 -14.07 23.02
C ILE A 347 9.16 -14.11 22.14
N SER A 348 8.93 -13.04 21.37
CA SER A 348 7.79 -12.97 20.44
C SER A 348 8.04 -12.03 19.27
N VAL A 349 7.32 -12.29 18.17
CA VAL A 349 7.21 -11.38 17.02
C VAL A 349 5.73 -11.12 16.77
N LEU A 350 5.41 -9.84 16.63
CA LEU A 350 4.07 -9.34 16.38
C LEU A 350 4.07 -8.53 15.09
N ALA A 351 3.20 -8.85 14.14
CA ALA A 351 2.93 -7.96 13.02
C ALA A 351 1.47 -7.50 13.08
N SER A 352 1.24 -6.20 12.94
CA SER A 352 -0.09 -5.60 13.06
C SER A 352 -0.28 -4.51 12.02
N GLY A 353 -1.55 -4.17 11.75
CA GLY A 353 -1.87 -3.18 10.72
C GLY A 353 -1.50 -3.68 9.32
N LEU A 354 -1.46 -5.00 9.13
CA LEU A 354 -1.16 -5.61 7.84
C LEU A 354 -2.26 -5.28 6.83
N PRO A 355 -1.94 -5.31 5.52
CA PRO A 355 -2.92 -5.19 4.47
C PRO A 355 -3.90 -6.35 4.58
N THR A 356 -5.16 -5.99 4.70
CA THR A 356 -6.26 -6.95 4.72
C THR A 356 -7.41 -6.33 3.96
N SER A 357 -8.16 -7.17 3.27
CA SER A 357 -9.38 -6.80 2.58
C SER A 357 -10.57 -6.52 3.50
N GLU A 358 -10.39 -6.58 4.85
CA GLU A 358 -11.37 -6.30 5.94
C GLU A 358 -12.62 -5.50 5.51
N ASP A 359 -13.85 -5.77 5.95
CA ASP A 359 -14.51 -6.90 6.61
C ASP A 359 -15.96 -6.75 6.15
N SER A 360 -16.50 -7.69 5.36
CA SER A 360 -17.92 -7.67 4.97
C SER A 360 -18.84 -7.62 6.19
N ASP A 361 -18.34 -8.05 7.35
CA ASP A 361 -19.13 -8.40 8.53
C ASP A 361 -19.55 -7.19 9.38
N HIS A 362 -19.00 -6.00 9.12
CA HIS A 362 -19.36 -4.76 9.84
C HIS A 362 -19.80 -3.61 8.92
N THR A 363 -19.99 -3.88 7.64
CA THR A 363 -20.37 -2.86 6.66
C THR A 363 -21.89 -2.84 6.51
N THR A 364 -22.56 -1.95 7.24
CA THR A 364 -24.04 -1.88 7.28
C THR A 364 -24.71 -1.47 5.96
N ASP A 365 -23.96 -1.01 4.96
CA ASP A 365 -24.49 -0.65 3.63
C ASP A 365 -23.46 -0.90 2.50
N LEU A 366 -23.33 -2.16 2.07
CA LEU A 366 -22.46 -2.54 0.94
C LEU A 366 -22.86 -1.83 -0.37
N GLU A 367 -24.15 -1.59 -0.60
CA GLU A 367 -24.65 -0.93 -1.81
C GLU A 367 -24.21 0.55 -1.87
N SER A 368 -24.02 1.21 -0.72
CA SER A 368 -23.46 2.56 -0.69
C SER A 368 -21.99 2.65 -1.16
N LEU A 369 -21.26 1.54 -1.07
CA LEU A 369 -19.84 1.48 -1.38
C LEU A 369 -19.57 0.96 -2.80
N LYS A 370 -20.56 0.36 -3.45
CA LYS A 370 -20.45 -0.04 -4.85
C LYS A 370 -20.39 1.17 -5.76
N SER A 371 -19.60 1.03 -6.81
CA SER A 371 -19.50 2.02 -7.86
C SER A 371 -20.83 2.14 -8.61
N VAL A 372 -21.19 3.36 -8.97
CA VAL A 372 -22.34 3.59 -9.85
C VAL A 372 -21.95 3.10 -11.26
N PRO A 373 -22.82 2.32 -11.94
CA PRO A 373 -22.61 1.95 -13.32
C PRO A 373 -22.43 3.18 -14.21
N LEU A 374 -21.52 3.08 -15.19
CA LEU A 374 -21.23 4.20 -16.07
C LEU A 374 -22.45 4.55 -16.95
N PRO A 375 -22.87 5.83 -17.05
CA PRO A 375 -24.02 6.24 -17.84
C PRO A 375 -23.79 6.07 -19.36
N ARG A 376 -24.56 5.22 -20.04
CA ARG A 376 -24.33 4.90 -21.48
C ARG A 376 -24.41 6.09 -22.44
N GLU A 377 -25.25 7.07 -22.16
CA GLU A 377 -25.60 8.16 -23.10
C GLU A 377 -25.19 9.55 -22.62
N ARG A 378 -24.67 9.67 -21.39
CA ARG A 378 -24.36 10.96 -20.77
C ARG A 378 -22.86 11.10 -20.55
N GLN A 379 -22.29 12.20 -21.05
CA GLN A 379 -20.92 12.58 -20.73
C GLN A 379 -20.77 12.88 -19.23
N LEU A 380 -19.68 12.37 -18.63
CA LEU A 380 -19.33 12.68 -17.24
C LEU A 380 -18.87 14.13 -17.13
N ASP A 381 -19.26 14.80 -16.04
CA ASP A 381 -18.75 16.14 -15.73
C ASP A 381 -17.28 16.07 -15.31
N LEU A 382 -16.90 15.01 -14.59
CA LEU A 382 -15.53 14.71 -14.20
C LEU A 382 -15.32 13.19 -14.15
N PHE A 383 -14.21 12.71 -14.67
CA PHE A 383 -13.69 11.38 -14.39
C PHE A 383 -12.49 11.50 -13.46
N ILE A 384 -12.45 10.73 -12.37
CA ILE A 384 -11.34 10.71 -11.42
C ILE A 384 -10.70 9.32 -11.44
N GLY A 385 -9.45 9.27 -11.91
CA GLY A 385 -8.61 8.09 -11.76
C GLY A 385 -7.75 8.20 -10.51
N VAL A 386 -7.80 7.18 -9.67
CA VAL A 386 -7.06 7.10 -8.41
C VAL A 386 -5.95 6.07 -8.55
N PHE A 387 -4.70 6.47 -8.35
CA PHE A 387 -3.60 5.52 -8.26
C PHE A 387 -3.69 4.72 -6.97
N SER A 388 -3.58 3.40 -7.09
CA SER A 388 -3.52 2.51 -5.94
C SER A 388 -2.69 1.28 -6.28
N THR A 389 -2.18 0.56 -5.28
CA THR A 389 -1.45 -0.71 -5.45
C THR A 389 -2.31 -1.88 -4.94
N ALA A 390 -2.04 -3.10 -5.41
CA ALA A 390 -2.91 -4.26 -5.14
C ALA A 390 -3.23 -4.47 -3.65
N ASN A 391 -2.25 -4.27 -2.76
CA ASN A 391 -2.41 -4.49 -1.33
C ASN A 391 -2.95 -3.29 -0.52
N ASN A 392 -3.18 -2.12 -1.15
CA ASN A 392 -3.74 -0.93 -0.50
C ASN A 392 -5.27 -0.99 -0.25
N PHE A 393 -5.79 -2.15 0.14
CA PHE A 393 -7.23 -2.39 0.40
C PHE A 393 -7.85 -1.34 1.35
N LYS A 394 -7.18 -1.06 2.47
CA LYS A 394 -7.66 -0.10 3.49
C LYS A 394 -7.75 1.33 2.97
N ARG A 395 -6.83 1.74 2.08
CA ARG A 395 -6.85 3.08 1.47
C ARG A 395 -8.02 3.23 0.52
N ARG A 396 -8.20 2.27 -0.40
CA ARG A 396 -9.36 2.25 -1.30
C ARG A 396 -10.66 2.25 -0.51
N MET A 397 -10.72 1.49 0.59
CA MET A 397 -11.92 1.48 1.43
C MET A 397 -12.15 2.81 2.15
N ALA A 398 -11.11 3.49 2.63
CA ALA A 398 -11.25 4.83 3.19
C ALA A 398 -11.78 5.83 2.17
N VAL A 399 -11.24 5.83 0.95
CA VAL A 399 -11.72 6.65 -0.17
C VAL A 399 -13.20 6.38 -0.47
N ARG A 400 -13.59 5.10 -0.58
CA ARG A 400 -14.99 4.67 -0.79
C ARG A 400 -15.91 5.16 0.32
N ARG A 401 -15.50 5.08 1.60
CA ARG A 401 -16.31 5.51 2.77
C ARG A 401 -16.35 7.03 2.96
N THR A 402 -15.52 7.78 2.25
CA THR A 402 -15.36 9.23 2.45
C THR A 402 -15.77 10.00 1.20
N TRP A 403 -14.82 10.56 0.45
CA TRP A 403 -15.11 11.49 -0.62
C TRP A 403 -15.74 10.81 -1.87
N MET A 404 -15.75 9.49 -1.99
CA MET A 404 -16.63 8.83 -2.98
C MET A 404 -18.12 8.93 -2.63
N GLN A 405 -18.47 9.36 -1.41
CA GLN A 405 -19.85 9.56 -0.96
C GLN A 405 -20.41 10.94 -1.31
N TYR A 406 -19.66 11.79 -2.02
CA TYR A 406 -20.21 13.03 -2.57
C TYR A 406 -21.39 12.76 -3.50
N ALA A 407 -22.40 13.64 -3.44
CA ALA A 407 -23.63 13.51 -4.23
C ALA A 407 -23.36 13.39 -5.73
N ALA A 408 -22.38 14.13 -6.27
CA ALA A 408 -22.02 14.07 -7.69
C ALA A 408 -21.44 12.72 -8.12
N VAL A 409 -20.73 12.02 -7.21
CA VAL A 409 -20.23 10.66 -7.45
C VAL A 409 -21.38 9.66 -7.36
N ARG A 410 -22.20 9.77 -6.31
CA ARG A 410 -23.37 8.89 -6.08
C ARG A 410 -24.47 9.05 -7.13
N SER A 411 -24.56 10.20 -7.79
CA SER A 411 -25.50 10.43 -8.90
C SER A 411 -24.96 10.00 -10.27
N GLY A 412 -23.70 9.57 -10.36
CA GLY A 412 -23.04 9.24 -11.63
C GLY A 412 -22.68 10.44 -12.52
N ALA A 413 -22.70 11.67 -11.99
CA ALA A 413 -22.19 12.84 -12.71
C ALA A 413 -20.65 12.83 -12.73
N VAL A 414 -20.05 12.29 -11.67
CA VAL A 414 -18.62 12.00 -11.54
C VAL A 414 -18.44 10.49 -11.42
N ALA A 415 -17.47 9.93 -12.14
CA ALA A 415 -17.07 8.54 -11.95
C ALA A 415 -15.66 8.49 -11.36
N VAL A 416 -15.49 7.65 -10.34
CA VAL A 416 -14.20 7.40 -9.67
C VAL A 416 -13.79 5.95 -9.93
N ARG A 417 -12.55 5.70 -10.35
CA ARG A 417 -12.00 4.35 -10.55
C ARG A 417 -10.57 4.25 -10.01
N PHE A 418 -10.25 3.14 -9.36
CA PHE A 418 -8.89 2.83 -8.88
C PHE A 418 -8.10 2.13 -9.99
N PHE A 419 -6.92 2.62 -10.32
CA PHE A 419 -6.03 2.02 -11.32
C PHE A 419 -4.91 1.27 -10.60
N VAL A 420 -4.96 -0.06 -10.68
CA VAL A 420 -4.18 -0.97 -9.83
C VAL A 420 -3.44 -1.97 -10.71
N GLY A 421 -2.13 -2.07 -10.60
CA GLY A 421 -1.35 -3.10 -11.29
C GLY A 421 -1.50 -4.46 -10.63
N LEU A 422 -1.10 -5.51 -11.34
CA LEU A 422 -1.04 -6.85 -10.77
C LEU A 422 0.06 -6.92 -9.71
N HIS A 423 -0.07 -7.88 -8.81
CA HIS A 423 0.92 -8.18 -7.78
C HIS A 423 1.69 -9.46 -8.12
N LYS A 424 2.90 -9.62 -7.58
CA LYS A 424 3.67 -10.87 -7.74
C LYS A 424 3.06 -12.01 -6.92
N ASN A 425 2.66 -11.67 -5.70
CA ASN A 425 1.96 -12.58 -4.80
C ASN A 425 0.54 -12.86 -5.29
N GLN A 426 0.24 -14.15 -5.52
CA GLN A 426 -1.06 -14.62 -5.99
C GLN A 426 -2.19 -14.34 -5.00
N ILE A 427 -1.96 -14.48 -3.69
CA ILE A 427 -2.97 -14.23 -2.65
C ILE A 427 -3.50 -12.79 -2.77
N VAL A 428 -2.59 -11.83 -2.96
CA VAL A 428 -2.96 -10.42 -3.11
C VAL A 428 -3.80 -10.19 -4.37
N ASN A 429 -3.51 -10.89 -5.47
CA ASN A 429 -4.31 -10.80 -6.69
C ASN A 429 -5.70 -11.42 -6.53
N GLU A 430 -5.83 -12.53 -5.81
CA GLU A 430 -7.12 -13.18 -5.51
C GLU A 430 -8.01 -12.24 -4.67
N GLU A 431 -7.45 -11.65 -3.61
CA GLU A 431 -8.15 -10.66 -2.77
C GLU A 431 -8.54 -9.41 -3.57
N LEU A 432 -7.66 -8.89 -4.43
CA LEU A 432 -7.95 -7.76 -5.33
C LEU A 432 -9.05 -8.09 -6.34
N TRP A 433 -9.05 -9.31 -6.88
CA TRP A 433 -10.06 -9.77 -7.82
C TRP A 433 -11.44 -9.85 -7.16
N ASN A 434 -11.50 -10.33 -5.91
CA ASN A 434 -12.71 -10.35 -5.11
C ASN A 434 -13.20 -8.95 -4.76
N GLU A 435 -12.29 -8.03 -4.42
CA GLU A 435 -12.62 -6.63 -4.22
C GLU A 435 -13.21 -5.99 -5.50
N ALA A 436 -12.58 -6.22 -6.65
CA ALA A 436 -13.02 -5.71 -7.95
C ALA A 436 -14.44 -6.21 -8.30
N ARG A 437 -14.72 -7.49 -8.09
CA ARG A 437 -16.05 -8.10 -8.25
C ARG A 437 -17.09 -7.51 -7.28
N THR A 438 -16.65 -7.12 -6.09
CA THR A 438 -17.54 -6.63 -5.01
C THR A 438 -17.95 -5.19 -5.24
N TYR A 439 -16.99 -4.30 -5.48
CA TYR A 439 -17.22 -2.85 -5.53
C TYR A 439 -17.33 -2.29 -6.96
N GLY A 440 -16.77 -2.94 -7.97
CA GLY A 440 -16.91 -2.55 -9.38
C GLY A 440 -16.24 -1.21 -9.74
N ASP A 441 -15.28 -0.74 -8.94
CA ASP A 441 -14.53 0.50 -9.16
C ASP A 441 -13.04 0.29 -9.45
N VAL A 442 -12.56 -0.95 -9.49
CA VAL A 442 -11.17 -1.28 -9.80
C VAL A 442 -10.99 -1.42 -11.31
N GLN A 443 -9.92 -0.83 -11.84
CA GLN A 443 -9.37 -1.09 -13.18
C GLN A 443 -7.99 -1.71 -12.99
N LEU A 444 -7.87 -2.98 -13.34
CA LEU A 444 -6.58 -3.68 -13.30
C LEU A 444 -5.72 -3.20 -14.45
N MET A 445 -4.42 -3.09 -14.25
CA MET A 445 -3.46 -2.73 -15.28
C MET A 445 -2.70 -3.97 -15.78
N PRO A 446 -2.34 -4.04 -17.07
CA PRO A 446 -1.65 -5.18 -17.67
C PRO A 446 -0.13 -5.17 -17.37
N PHE A 447 0.25 -4.80 -16.15
CA PHE A 447 1.63 -4.76 -15.67
C PHE A 447 1.65 -4.88 -14.14
N VAL A 448 2.77 -5.37 -13.59
CA VAL A 448 3.02 -5.34 -12.15
C VAL A 448 3.38 -3.94 -11.70
N ASP A 449 2.85 -3.51 -10.55
CA ASP A 449 3.09 -2.18 -10.02
C ASP A 449 4.54 -1.99 -9.56
N TYR A 450 5.21 -1.04 -10.20
CA TYR A 450 6.47 -0.44 -9.78
C TYR A 450 6.33 1.08 -9.80
N TYR A 451 7.00 1.78 -8.88
CA TYR A 451 6.89 3.24 -8.77
C TYR A 451 7.20 3.97 -10.09
N ASN A 452 8.19 3.53 -10.84
CA ASN A 452 8.60 4.14 -12.11
C ASN A 452 7.64 3.88 -13.29
N LEU A 453 6.61 3.04 -13.10
CA LEU A 453 5.58 2.73 -14.11
C LEU A 453 4.27 3.47 -13.89
N ILE A 454 4.17 4.32 -12.87
CA ILE A 454 2.95 5.09 -12.58
C ILE A 454 2.54 6.00 -13.75
N THR A 455 3.48 6.40 -14.63
CA THR A 455 3.18 7.11 -15.89
C THR A 455 2.23 6.32 -16.81
N TRP A 456 2.31 4.99 -16.83
CA TRP A 456 1.36 4.17 -17.57
C TRP A 456 -0.03 4.18 -16.96
N LYS A 457 -0.17 4.36 -15.65
CA LYS A 457 -1.48 4.56 -15.03
C LYS A 457 -2.08 5.90 -15.44
N THR A 458 -1.30 6.97 -15.57
CA THR A 458 -1.83 8.25 -16.10
C THR A 458 -2.28 8.12 -17.55
N LEU A 459 -1.52 7.41 -18.37
CA LEU A 459 -1.97 7.05 -19.71
C LEU A 459 -3.31 6.29 -19.66
N ALA A 460 -3.44 5.29 -18.77
CA ALA A 460 -4.67 4.53 -18.59
C ALA A 460 -5.86 5.40 -18.15
N ILE A 461 -5.64 6.38 -17.27
CA ILE A 461 -6.65 7.35 -16.83
C ILE A 461 -7.11 8.22 -18.00
N CYS A 462 -6.17 8.73 -18.81
CA CYS A 462 -6.48 9.49 -20.03
C CYS A 462 -7.27 8.65 -21.04
N ILE A 463 -6.88 7.39 -21.25
CA ILE A 463 -7.59 6.43 -22.10
C ILE A 463 -9.01 6.21 -21.57
N PHE A 464 -9.16 5.98 -20.27
CA PHE A 464 -10.45 5.65 -19.69
C PHE A 464 -11.42 6.82 -19.84
N GLY A 465 -11.00 8.03 -19.47
CA GLY A 465 -11.82 9.25 -19.55
C GLY A 465 -12.09 9.78 -20.97
N THR A 466 -11.56 9.13 -22.00
CA THR A 466 -11.75 9.55 -23.40
C THR A 466 -12.28 8.45 -24.33
N LYS A 467 -11.87 7.19 -24.14
CA LYS A 467 -12.22 6.05 -25.00
C LYS A 467 -13.15 5.05 -24.36
N VAL A 468 -12.94 4.73 -23.08
CA VAL A 468 -13.84 3.83 -22.34
C VAL A 468 -15.13 4.58 -21.99
N HIS A 469 -14.99 5.82 -21.54
CA HIS A 469 -16.11 6.70 -21.27
C HIS A 469 -15.74 8.15 -21.52
N VAL A 470 -16.64 8.93 -22.13
CA VAL A 470 -16.37 10.33 -22.40
C VAL A 470 -16.60 11.16 -21.13
N ALA A 471 -15.58 11.90 -20.69
CA ALA A 471 -15.67 12.90 -19.62
C ALA A 471 -15.28 14.29 -20.14
N LYS A 472 -15.83 15.37 -19.55
CA LYS A 472 -15.43 16.76 -19.86
C LYS A 472 -14.03 17.07 -19.32
N TYR A 473 -13.78 16.59 -18.12
CA TYR A 473 -12.52 16.78 -17.39
C TYR A 473 -12.06 15.42 -16.84
N ILE A 474 -10.74 15.24 -16.79
CA ILE A 474 -10.10 14.03 -16.30
C ILE A 474 -9.15 14.44 -15.17
N MET A 475 -9.39 13.91 -13.98
CA MET A 475 -8.54 14.10 -12.80
C MET A 475 -7.69 12.86 -12.57
N LYS A 476 -6.42 13.07 -12.24
CA LYS A 476 -5.57 12.09 -11.59
C LYS A 476 -5.42 12.47 -10.12
N THR A 477 -5.41 11.48 -9.23
CA THR A 477 -5.10 11.63 -7.80
C THR A 477 -4.58 10.30 -7.24
N ASP A 478 -4.18 10.28 -5.97
CA ASP A 478 -3.58 9.13 -5.29
C ASP A 478 -4.52 8.59 -4.20
N ASP A 479 -4.36 7.32 -3.80
CA ASP A 479 -5.20 6.68 -2.78
C ASP A 479 -4.90 7.15 -1.34
N ASP A 480 -3.95 8.06 -1.19
CA ASP A 480 -3.59 8.80 0.01
C ASP A 480 -3.93 10.30 -0.10
N ALA A 481 -4.73 10.68 -1.10
CA ALA A 481 -5.27 12.03 -1.24
C ALA A 481 -6.75 12.09 -0.83
N PHE A 482 -7.11 13.14 -0.08
CA PHE A 482 -8.50 13.47 0.21
C PHE A 482 -8.97 14.61 -0.70
N VAL A 483 -9.95 14.34 -1.57
CA VAL A 483 -10.40 15.28 -2.60
C VAL A 483 -11.76 15.89 -2.26
N ARG A 484 -11.84 17.23 -2.24
CA ARG A 484 -13.10 17.99 -2.23
C ARG A 484 -13.70 18.03 -3.63
N VAL A 485 -14.41 16.96 -4.01
CA VAL A 485 -15.01 16.81 -5.36
C VAL A 485 -15.95 17.98 -5.69
N ASP A 486 -16.67 18.48 -4.70
CA ASP A 486 -17.53 19.66 -4.80
C ASP A 486 -16.77 20.94 -5.17
N GLU A 487 -15.63 21.20 -4.52
CA GLU A 487 -14.78 22.35 -4.81
C GLU A 487 -14.11 22.24 -6.18
N VAL A 488 -13.64 21.05 -6.56
CA VAL A 488 -13.06 20.82 -7.88
C VAL A 488 -14.09 21.14 -8.97
N LEU A 489 -15.33 20.63 -8.86
CA LEU A 489 -16.40 20.93 -9.81
C LEU A 489 -16.77 22.42 -9.82
N ALA A 490 -16.83 23.07 -8.65
CA ALA A 490 -17.10 24.50 -8.55
C ALA A 490 -16.01 25.35 -9.23
N SER A 491 -14.74 24.99 -9.02
CA SER A 491 -13.60 25.63 -9.71
C SER A 491 -13.68 25.44 -11.22
N LEU A 492 -13.89 24.21 -11.71
CA LEU A 492 -14.01 23.93 -13.14
C LEU A 492 -15.19 24.70 -13.78
N SER A 493 -16.33 24.80 -13.09
CA SER A 493 -17.47 25.57 -13.55
C SER A 493 -17.18 27.07 -13.62
N ARG A 494 -16.40 27.61 -12.67
CA ARG A 494 -16.01 29.02 -12.62
C ARG A 494 -14.99 29.38 -13.69
N ILE A 495 -14.03 28.48 -13.95
CA ILE A 495 -13.05 28.62 -15.04
C ILE A 495 -13.76 28.56 -16.41
N ASN A 496 -14.80 27.72 -16.54
CA ASN A 496 -15.64 27.58 -17.73
C ASN A 496 -14.84 27.37 -19.03
N ARG A 497 -13.72 26.65 -18.95
CA ARG A 497 -12.83 26.38 -20.10
C ARG A 497 -12.84 24.90 -20.41
N LYS A 498 -13.33 24.55 -21.60
CA LYS A 498 -13.56 23.15 -22.02
C LYS A 498 -12.35 22.50 -22.71
N SER A 499 -11.36 23.30 -23.10
CA SER A 499 -10.20 22.87 -23.88
C SER A 499 -8.91 23.50 -23.37
N GLY A 500 -7.80 22.77 -23.51
CA GLY A 500 -6.47 23.20 -23.12
C GLY A 500 -6.38 23.68 -21.67
N LEU A 501 -6.89 22.91 -20.70
CA LEU A 501 -6.82 23.26 -19.27
C LEU A 501 -5.93 22.27 -18.53
N LEU A 502 -4.94 22.78 -17.80
CA LEU A 502 -4.28 22.07 -16.70
C LEU A 502 -4.61 22.81 -15.40
N TYR A 503 -5.33 22.16 -14.49
CA TYR A 503 -5.73 22.68 -13.18
C TYR A 503 -5.08 21.87 -12.06
N GLY A 504 -4.48 22.52 -11.07
CA GLY A 504 -3.86 21.88 -9.92
C GLY A 504 -2.85 22.82 -9.25
N LEU A 505 -1.99 22.30 -8.37
CA LEU A 505 -0.87 23.10 -7.86
C LEU A 505 0.22 23.14 -8.94
N ILE A 506 0.38 24.27 -9.62
CA ILE A 506 1.30 24.39 -10.76
C ILE A 506 2.71 24.73 -10.28
N ASN A 507 3.68 23.96 -10.75
CA ASN A 507 5.10 24.26 -10.60
C ASN A 507 5.67 24.66 -11.96
N SER A 508 6.19 25.88 -12.06
CA SER A 508 6.81 26.41 -13.29
C SER A 508 8.33 26.52 -13.20
N ASP A 509 8.92 26.33 -12.02
CA ASP A 509 10.34 26.64 -11.73
C ASP A 509 11.08 25.42 -11.15
N SER A 510 10.64 24.21 -11.49
CA SER A 510 11.24 22.96 -11.01
C SER A 510 12.47 22.53 -11.82
N ARG A 511 13.40 21.85 -11.16
CA ARG A 511 14.61 21.27 -11.78
C ARG A 511 14.71 19.78 -11.50
N PRO A 512 15.35 19.00 -12.39
CA PRO A 512 15.66 17.60 -12.14
C PRO A 512 16.54 17.41 -10.89
N HIS A 513 16.21 16.44 -10.04
CA HIS A 513 17.09 16.04 -8.96
C HIS A 513 18.26 15.24 -9.53
N ARG A 514 19.50 15.73 -9.38
CA ARG A 514 20.70 15.09 -9.94
C ARG A 514 21.47 14.19 -8.97
N SER A 515 21.01 14.07 -7.72
CA SER A 515 21.61 13.18 -6.72
C SER A 515 21.07 11.76 -6.89
N THR A 516 21.96 10.78 -7.06
CA THR A 516 21.63 9.35 -7.24
C THR A 516 20.88 8.74 -6.07
N ASP A 517 21.01 9.32 -4.87
CA ASP A 517 20.35 8.82 -3.66
C ASP A 517 18.94 9.39 -3.48
N SER A 518 18.50 10.25 -4.40
CA SER A 518 17.14 10.78 -4.40
C SER A 518 16.19 9.79 -5.06
N LYS A 519 15.04 9.52 -4.43
CA LYS A 519 13.93 8.78 -5.06
C LYS A 519 13.41 9.43 -6.34
N TRP A 520 13.73 10.72 -6.55
CA TRP A 520 13.38 11.49 -7.74
C TRP A 520 14.58 11.75 -8.67
N TYR A 521 15.67 10.99 -8.54
CA TYR A 521 16.88 11.14 -9.35
C TYR A 521 16.59 11.06 -10.86
N ILE A 522 17.10 12.01 -11.63
CA ILE A 522 17.06 12.03 -13.09
C ILE A 522 18.46 12.32 -13.64
N SER A 523 18.99 11.39 -14.44
CA SER A 523 20.30 11.55 -15.08
C SER A 523 20.27 12.61 -16.19
N HIS A 524 21.43 13.14 -16.56
CA HIS A 524 21.55 14.04 -17.71
C HIS A 524 21.20 13.36 -19.04
N GLU A 525 21.35 12.03 -19.11
CA GLU A 525 20.96 11.23 -20.28
C GLU A 525 19.43 11.15 -20.41
N GLU A 526 18.73 10.99 -19.27
CA GLU A 526 17.27 10.92 -19.23
C GLU A 526 16.62 12.29 -19.52
N TRP A 527 17.21 13.37 -18.99
CA TRP A 527 16.79 14.75 -19.22
C TRP A 527 17.99 15.70 -19.21
N PRO A 528 18.48 16.17 -20.37
CA PRO A 528 19.67 17.01 -20.45
C PRO A 528 19.44 18.45 -19.97
N GLU A 529 18.21 18.96 -20.02
CA GLU A 529 17.89 20.34 -19.69
C GLU A 529 17.92 20.62 -18.17
N ASP A 530 18.17 21.88 -17.79
CA ASP A 530 18.27 22.27 -16.38
C ASP A 530 16.91 22.46 -15.68
N SER A 531 15.82 22.50 -16.43
CA SER A 531 14.47 22.76 -15.92
C SER A 531 13.42 21.93 -16.65
N TYR A 532 12.29 21.69 -15.99
CA TYR A 532 11.11 21.08 -16.60
C TYR A 532 10.15 22.15 -17.14
N PRO A 533 9.33 21.82 -18.16
CA PRO A 533 8.18 22.66 -18.50
C PRO A 533 7.17 22.70 -17.34
N PRO A 534 6.25 23.68 -17.28
CA PRO A 534 5.24 23.74 -16.23
C PRO A 534 4.41 22.45 -16.12
N TRP A 535 4.25 21.95 -14.89
CA TRP A 535 3.49 20.76 -14.54
C TRP A 535 2.67 20.98 -13.27
N ALA A 536 1.76 20.07 -12.97
CA ALA A 536 0.92 20.13 -11.77
C ALA A 536 1.29 19.00 -10.81
N HIS A 537 1.37 19.28 -9.51
CA HIS A 537 1.83 18.30 -8.53
C HIS A 537 0.94 17.04 -8.44
N GLY A 538 1.59 15.91 -8.19
CA GLY A 538 1.00 14.57 -8.14
C GLY A 538 -0.24 14.33 -7.25
N PRO A 539 -0.42 14.96 -6.07
CA PRO A 539 -1.56 14.67 -5.20
C PRO A 539 -2.92 14.83 -5.88
N GLY A 540 -3.01 15.75 -6.84
CA GLY A 540 -4.23 15.89 -7.63
C GLY A 540 -4.16 17.01 -8.65
N TYR A 541 -4.42 16.66 -9.91
CA TYR A 541 -4.56 17.64 -10.99
C TYR A 541 -5.63 17.19 -12.00
N VAL A 542 -6.15 18.14 -12.76
CA VAL A 542 -7.20 17.95 -13.75
C VAL A 542 -6.72 18.43 -15.11
N VAL A 543 -6.96 17.63 -16.15
CA VAL A 543 -6.81 18.02 -17.55
C VAL A 543 -8.16 18.06 -18.26
N SER A 544 -8.29 18.94 -19.26
CA SER A 544 -9.44 18.93 -20.16
C SER A 544 -9.43 17.70 -21.08
N HIS A 545 -10.62 17.35 -21.59
CA HIS A 545 -10.80 16.20 -22.49
C HIS A 545 -9.84 16.19 -23.69
N ASP A 546 -9.60 17.35 -24.32
CA ASP A 546 -8.74 17.47 -25.50
C ASP A 546 -7.27 17.18 -25.20
N ILE A 547 -6.75 17.59 -24.04
CA ILE A 547 -5.40 17.21 -23.59
C ILE A 547 -5.34 15.70 -23.40
N ALA A 548 -6.26 15.11 -22.64
CA ALA A 548 -6.28 13.66 -22.41
C ALA A 548 -6.41 12.87 -23.73
N SER A 549 -7.25 13.35 -24.66
CA SER A 549 -7.43 12.74 -25.98
C SER A 549 -6.17 12.88 -26.83
N ALA A 550 -5.44 13.99 -26.73
CA ALA A 550 -4.18 14.20 -27.42
C ALA A 550 -3.06 13.31 -26.86
N VAL A 551 -3.01 13.07 -25.54
CA VAL A 551 -2.11 12.09 -24.91
C VAL A 551 -2.37 10.71 -25.51
N HIS A 552 -3.61 10.24 -25.50
CA HIS A 552 -3.96 8.94 -26.07
C HIS A 552 -3.62 8.84 -27.56
N LYS A 553 -3.95 9.87 -28.36
CA LYS A 553 -3.63 9.88 -29.79
C LYS A 553 -2.13 9.81 -30.04
N LYS A 554 -1.32 10.60 -29.33
CA LYS A 554 0.14 10.57 -29.44
C LYS A 554 0.70 9.21 -29.01
N TYR A 555 0.09 8.56 -28.02
CA TYR A 555 0.46 7.19 -27.63
C TYR A 555 0.18 6.19 -28.76
N GLN A 556 -1.01 6.22 -29.35
CA GLN A 556 -1.37 5.35 -30.49
C GLN A 556 -0.46 5.57 -31.70
N ASP A 557 -0.13 6.83 -31.99
CA ASP A 557 0.81 7.20 -33.06
C ASP A 557 2.28 6.88 -32.71
N GLY A 558 2.54 6.43 -31.49
CA GLY A 558 3.87 6.10 -31.00
C GLY A 558 4.81 7.29 -30.79
N ARG A 559 4.25 8.50 -30.66
CA ARG A 559 4.96 9.79 -30.51
C ARG A 559 4.96 10.32 -29.08
N LEU A 560 4.31 9.63 -28.15
CA LEU A 560 4.28 10.04 -26.73
C LEU A 560 5.62 9.68 -26.07
N LYS A 561 6.38 10.69 -25.63
CA LYS A 561 7.63 10.48 -24.88
C LYS A 561 7.32 10.04 -23.46
N MET A 562 7.59 8.79 -23.10
CA MET A 562 7.46 8.32 -21.72
C MET A 562 8.53 8.96 -20.82
N PHE A 563 8.17 9.21 -19.57
CA PHE A 563 9.04 9.79 -18.54
C PHE A 563 8.61 9.24 -17.17
N LYS A 564 9.54 8.89 -16.29
CA LYS A 564 9.21 8.12 -15.07
C LYS A 564 8.50 8.94 -13.98
N LEU A 565 8.76 10.25 -13.91
CA LEU A 565 8.02 11.17 -13.05
C LEU A 565 6.73 11.56 -13.77
N GLU A 566 5.63 10.95 -13.37
CA GLU A 566 4.36 11.00 -14.10
C GLU A 566 3.75 12.40 -14.21
N ASP A 567 3.80 13.17 -13.13
CA ASP A 567 3.31 14.55 -13.08
C ASP A 567 4.12 15.47 -14.00
N VAL A 568 5.44 15.32 -14.00
CA VAL A 568 6.35 15.96 -14.96
C VAL A 568 6.08 15.46 -16.38
N ALA A 569 5.78 14.18 -16.58
CA ALA A 569 5.46 13.61 -17.89
C ALA A 569 4.23 14.30 -18.51
N MET A 570 3.18 14.55 -17.73
CA MET A 570 2.02 15.33 -18.17
C MET A 570 2.42 16.75 -18.63
N GLY A 571 3.28 17.43 -17.87
CA GLY A 571 3.81 18.74 -18.26
C GLY A 571 4.62 18.71 -19.57
N ILE A 572 5.46 17.68 -19.76
CA ILE A 572 6.21 17.44 -20.99
C ILE A 572 5.27 17.25 -22.18
N TRP A 573 4.23 16.42 -22.02
CA TRP A 573 3.26 16.16 -23.10
C TRP A 573 2.48 17.42 -23.47
N ILE A 574 2.05 18.20 -22.48
CA ILE A 574 1.38 19.48 -22.68
C ILE A 574 2.30 20.47 -23.40
N ALA A 575 3.58 20.56 -23.01
CA ALA A 575 4.55 21.44 -23.66
C ALA A 575 4.75 21.07 -25.15
N ASP A 576 4.79 19.78 -25.46
CA ASP A 576 4.84 19.29 -26.84
C ASP A 576 3.55 19.61 -27.65
N MET A 577 2.39 19.53 -27.01
CA MET A 577 1.12 19.97 -27.61
C MET A 577 1.09 21.48 -27.86
N LYS A 578 1.64 22.29 -26.95
CA LYS A 578 1.78 23.75 -27.16
C LYS A 578 2.65 24.08 -28.36
N LYS A 579 3.78 23.37 -28.53
CA LYS A 579 4.63 23.47 -29.73
C LYS A 579 3.87 23.10 -31.01
N SER A 580 2.89 22.20 -30.90
CA SER A 580 2.00 21.78 -31.98
C SER A 580 0.78 22.71 -32.18
N GLY A 581 0.71 23.85 -31.47
CA GLY A 581 -0.33 24.87 -31.64
C GLY A 581 -1.52 24.79 -30.66
N LEU A 582 -1.49 23.89 -29.67
CA LEU A 582 -2.55 23.84 -28.65
C LEU A 582 -2.43 25.02 -27.67
N GLU A 583 -3.49 25.81 -27.53
CA GLU A 583 -3.55 26.87 -26.53
C GLU A 583 -3.88 26.29 -25.15
N VAL A 584 -2.93 26.39 -24.21
CA VAL A 584 -3.06 25.81 -22.87
C VAL A 584 -3.10 26.89 -21.80
N HIS A 585 -4.13 26.82 -20.96
CA HIS A 585 -4.35 27.58 -19.75
C HIS A 585 -3.93 26.76 -18.53
N TYR A 586 -3.05 27.33 -17.71
CA TYR A 586 -2.62 26.75 -16.44
C TYR A 586 -3.38 27.45 -15.31
N GLU A 587 -4.23 26.71 -14.59
CA GLU A 587 -4.95 27.21 -13.44
C GLU A 587 -4.29 26.71 -12.15
N ASN A 588 -3.69 27.63 -11.40
CA ASN A 588 -3.03 27.30 -10.14
C ASN A 588 -4.01 27.28 -8.96
N GLU A 589 -4.22 26.11 -8.38
CA GLU A 589 -5.02 25.90 -7.17
C GLU A 589 -4.11 25.70 -5.96
N GLY A 590 -3.81 26.79 -5.24
CA GLY A 590 -2.93 26.77 -4.06
C GLY A 590 -3.50 26.01 -2.85
N ARG A 591 -4.76 25.58 -2.90
CA ARG A 591 -5.42 24.73 -1.88
C ARG A 591 -5.23 23.23 -2.14
N VAL A 592 -4.53 22.85 -3.21
CA VAL A 592 -3.97 21.50 -3.35
C VAL A 592 -2.67 21.46 -2.56
N HIS A 593 -2.61 20.63 -1.52
CA HIS A 593 -1.44 20.52 -0.65
C HIS A 593 -0.62 19.29 -1.01
N ASN A 594 0.68 19.49 -1.23
CA ASN A 594 1.64 18.41 -1.46
C ASN A 594 1.94 17.58 -0.22
N GLU A 595 1.78 18.17 0.95
CA GLU A 595 2.04 17.52 2.22
C GLU A 595 1.12 18.07 3.31
N GLY A 596 0.70 17.17 4.22
CA GLY A 596 -0.28 17.42 5.26
C GLY A 596 -1.62 17.95 4.76
N CYS A 597 -2.15 18.89 5.53
CA CYS A 597 -3.45 19.49 5.34
C CYS A 597 -3.42 20.92 5.88
N LYS A 598 -4.09 21.87 5.20
CA LYS A 598 -4.44 23.18 5.76
C LYS A 598 -5.93 23.46 5.60
N ASP A 599 -6.52 24.13 6.57
CA ASP A 599 -7.95 24.47 6.53
C ASP A 599 -8.31 25.18 5.21
N GLY A 600 -9.45 24.82 4.64
CA GLY A 600 -9.85 25.26 3.30
C GLY A 600 -9.25 24.46 2.15
N TYR A 601 -8.56 23.34 2.40
CA TYR A 601 -8.00 22.47 1.36
C TYR A 601 -9.03 22.07 0.28
N VAL A 602 -8.55 21.93 -0.95
CA VAL A 602 -9.25 21.25 -2.06
C VAL A 602 -8.74 19.81 -2.17
N VAL A 603 -7.43 19.62 -2.03
CA VAL A 603 -6.80 18.31 -1.90
C VAL A 603 -5.86 18.36 -0.69
N ALA A 604 -6.00 17.39 0.21
CA ALA A 604 -5.07 17.15 1.31
C ALA A 604 -4.33 15.83 1.07
N HIS A 605 -3.03 15.78 1.38
CA HIS A 605 -2.14 14.66 1.10
C HIS A 605 -0.89 14.81 1.97
N TYR A 606 -0.29 13.80 2.58
CA TYR A 606 -0.65 12.39 2.66
C TYR A 606 -1.72 12.14 3.74
N GLN A 607 -2.83 11.52 3.38
CA GLN A 607 -3.93 11.20 4.29
C GLN A 607 -4.07 9.67 4.39
N GLY A 608 -3.79 9.12 5.56
CA GLY A 608 -4.05 7.71 5.83
C GLY A 608 -5.56 7.42 5.98
N PRO A 609 -5.95 6.13 6.06
CA PRO A 609 -7.35 5.74 6.17
C PRO A 609 -8.12 6.42 7.32
N ARG A 610 -7.48 6.61 8.48
CA ARG A 610 -8.11 7.24 9.66
C ARG A 610 -8.25 8.74 9.49
N GLU A 611 -7.21 9.38 8.94
CA GLU A 611 -7.19 10.80 8.64
C GLU A 611 -8.28 11.14 7.63
N MET A 612 -8.43 10.36 6.55
CA MET A 612 -9.52 10.54 5.58
C MET A 612 -10.91 10.48 6.23
N LEU A 613 -11.15 9.50 7.11
CA LEU A 613 -12.42 9.38 7.83
C LEU A 613 -12.68 10.60 8.73
N CYS A 614 -11.66 11.06 9.44
CA CYS A 614 -11.74 12.26 10.26
C CYS A 614 -12.03 13.52 9.42
N LEU A 615 -11.34 13.71 8.30
CA LEU A 615 -11.56 14.83 7.38
C LEU A 615 -13.00 14.82 6.84
N TRP A 616 -13.51 13.64 6.47
CA TRP A 616 -14.89 13.48 6.00
C TRP A 616 -15.91 13.81 7.09
N GLN A 617 -15.72 13.29 8.30
CA GLN A 617 -16.60 13.57 9.43
C GLN A 617 -16.67 15.08 9.73
N LYS A 618 -15.52 15.73 9.86
CA LYS A 618 -15.46 17.19 10.10
C LYS A 618 -16.15 17.97 8.99
N LEU A 619 -15.95 17.57 7.74
CA LEU A 619 -16.61 18.20 6.60
C LEU A 619 -18.13 18.04 6.67
N GLN A 620 -18.63 16.86 7.07
CA GLN A 620 -20.06 16.61 7.17
C GLN A 620 -20.72 17.39 8.29
N GLU A 621 -20.07 17.48 9.45
CA GLU A 621 -20.57 18.16 10.65
C GLU A 621 -20.48 19.69 10.53
N ALA A 622 -19.29 20.20 10.18
CA ALA A 622 -19.01 21.64 10.19
C ALA A 622 -19.32 22.33 8.86
N LYS A 623 -19.56 21.56 7.78
CA LYS A 623 -19.66 22.06 6.39
C LYS A 623 -18.48 22.94 5.98
N ARG A 624 -17.30 22.71 6.59
CA ARG A 624 -16.05 23.41 6.36
C ARG A 624 -14.91 22.39 6.27
N ALA A 625 -13.96 22.65 5.38
CA ALA A 625 -12.73 21.87 5.28
C ALA A 625 -11.80 22.27 6.43
N THR A 626 -11.76 21.45 7.47
CA THR A 626 -10.89 21.64 8.63
C THR A 626 -10.03 20.40 8.79
N CYS A 627 -8.73 20.60 8.95
CA CYS A 627 -7.78 19.50 9.07
C CYS A 627 -7.98 18.71 10.35
N CYS A 628 -7.60 17.44 10.31
CA CYS A 628 -7.39 16.64 11.50
C CYS A 628 -6.14 17.17 12.21
N GLY A 629 -6.23 17.34 13.52
CA GLY A 629 -5.11 17.79 14.35
C GLY A 629 -5.11 16.98 15.63
N ASP A 630 -3.91 16.69 16.14
CA ASP A 630 -3.70 16.02 17.41
C ASP A 630 -4.32 16.88 18.53
N ARG A 631 -5.30 16.31 19.25
CA ARG A 631 -5.65 16.81 20.58
C ARG A 631 -4.74 16.19 21.60
#